data_AF-A0A5C3KRC0-F1
#
_entry.id   AF-A0A5C3KRC0-F1
#
_cell.length_a   1.000
_cell.length_b   1.000
_cell.length_c   1.000
_cell.angle_alpha   90.00
_cell.angle_beta   90.00
_cell.angle_gamma   90.00
#
_symmetry.space_group_name_H-M   'P 1'
#
loop_
_entity.id
_entity.type
_entity.pdbx_description
1 polymer ?
#
loop_
_entity_poly.entity_id
_entity_poly.type
_entity_poly.pdbx_seq_one_letter_code
_entity_poly.pdbx_strand_id
1 'polypeptide(L)'
;MVASWTSAEETALLEFLVDHKSEAGDNGMFKLATFEKAAASIADLLTKGTVKTAKVCQNKYSAFRTTHRMIKLIKSKSGWTWSDETGASITPDTASSWDDSVAHNEGAKPFRNKGWSHLDLMEQLSPSPATGAGVFHPTGAVAPLGASQVQDQTQDMQDRDPDRLSDQSSDESPPPSLPVTHKSWLQ
;
A
#
# COMPACT_ATOMS: atom_id res chain seq x y z
N MET A 1 -21.83 1.13 -16.87
CA MET A 1 -21.88 -0.35 -16.89
C MET A 1 -20.86 -0.87 -15.89
N VAL A 2 -21.25 -1.77 -15.00
CA VAL A 2 -20.32 -2.44 -14.07
C VAL A 2 -19.78 -3.68 -14.78
N ALA A 3 -18.46 -3.87 -14.80
CA ALA A 3 -17.87 -5.07 -15.36
C ALA A 3 -18.31 -6.30 -14.54
N SER A 4 -18.97 -7.27 -15.18
CA SER A 4 -19.25 -8.58 -14.59
C SER A 4 -17.96 -9.38 -14.52
N TRP A 5 -17.65 -9.96 -13.36
CA TRP A 5 -16.49 -10.82 -13.16
C TRP A 5 -16.98 -12.22 -12.78
N THR A 6 -16.54 -13.23 -13.53
CA THR A 6 -16.72 -14.63 -13.16
C THR A 6 -15.57 -15.10 -12.27
N SER A 7 -15.78 -16.15 -11.49
CA SER A 7 -14.71 -16.71 -10.64
C SER A 7 -13.49 -17.12 -11.48
N ALA A 8 -13.69 -17.66 -12.69
CA ALA A 8 -12.60 -18.06 -13.58
C ALA A 8 -11.77 -16.85 -14.05
N GLU A 9 -12.42 -15.74 -14.43
CA GLU A 9 -11.71 -14.51 -14.81
C GLU A 9 -10.93 -13.90 -13.63
N GLU A 10 -11.51 -13.97 -12.41
CA GLU A 10 -10.85 -13.49 -11.20
C GLU A 10 -9.62 -14.33 -10.85
N THR A 11 -9.75 -15.65 -10.90
CA THR A 11 -8.64 -16.59 -10.66
C THR A 11 -7.54 -16.38 -11.69
N ALA A 12 -7.87 -16.32 -12.99
CA ALA A 12 -6.89 -16.13 -14.05
C ALA A 12 -6.16 -14.78 -13.94
N LEU A 13 -6.85 -13.71 -13.51
CA LEU A 13 -6.19 -12.43 -13.23
C LEU A 13 -5.15 -12.59 -12.11
N LEU A 14 -5.52 -13.25 -11.02
CA LEU A 14 -4.62 -13.41 -9.87
C LEU A 14 -3.44 -14.34 -10.18
N GLU A 15 -3.67 -15.46 -10.87
CA GLU A 15 -2.62 -16.37 -11.33
C GLU A 15 -1.61 -15.64 -12.22
N PHE A 16 -2.11 -14.86 -13.20
CA PHE A 16 -1.24 -14.05 -14.06
C PHE A 16 -0.37 -13.09 -13.23
N LEU A 17 -0.95 -12.43 -12.22
CA LEU A 17 -0.20 -11.51 -11.36
C LEU A 17 0.81 -12.24 -10.46
N VAL A 18 0.49 -13.46 -10.01
CA VAL A 18 1.42 -14.29 -9.22
C VAL A 18 2.66 -14.63 -10.06
N ASP A 19 2.46 -15.03 -11.32
CA ASP A 19 3.55 -15.31 -12.25
C ASP A 19 4.41 -14.06 -12.52
N HIS A 20 3.80 -12.89 -12.50
CA HIS A 20 4.47 -11.60 -12.73
C HIS A 20 4.81 -10.86 -11.43
N LYS A 21 4.82 -11.53 -10.26
CA LYS A 21 4.98 -10.87 -8.95
C LYS A 21 6.26 -10.02 -8.83
N SER A 22 7.32 -10.37 -9.57
CA SER A 22 8.58 -9.61 -9.63
C SER A 22 8.44 -8.25 -10.33
N GLU A 23 7.39 -8.04 -11.12
CA GLU A 23 7.06 -6.74 -11.73
C GLU A 23 6.33 -5.79 -10.76
N ALA A 24 5.93 -6.27 -9.59
CA ALA A 24 5.29 -5.44 -8.57
C ALA A 24 6.30 -4.45 -7.97
N GLY A 25 5.87 -3.19 -7.79
CA GLY A 25 6.66 -2.22 -7.03
C GLY A 25 6.61 -2.51 -5.53
N ASP A 26 7.40 -1.76 -4.74
CA ASP A 26 7.57 -1.99 -3.29
C ASP A 26 6.25 -1.99 -2.48
N ASN A 27 5.22 -1.28 -2.94
CA ASN A 27 3.90 -1.27 -2.32
C ASN A 27 3.04 -2.51 -2.70
N GLY A 28 3.58 -3.47 -3.45
CA GLY A 28 2.84 -4.59 -4.04
C GLY A 28 1.81 -4.16 -5.09
N MET A 29 2.04 -3.03 -5.76
CA MET A 29 1.19 -2.55 -6.85
C MET A 29 1.90 -2.77 -8.19
N PHE A 30 1.17 -3.23 -9.19
CA PHE A 30 1.67 -3.43 -10.54
C PHE A 30 1.52 -2.17 -11.40
N LYS A 31 2.38 -2.06 -12.41
CA LYS A 31 2.26 -1.00 -13.43
C LYS A 31 1.07 -1.27 -14.34
N LEU A 32 0.54 -0.22 -14.97
CA LEU A 32 -0.59 -0.36 -15.92
C LEU A 32 -0.26 -1.33 -17.06
N ALA A 33 0.98 -1.33 -17.55
CA ALA A 33 1.48 -2.25 -18.58
C ALA A 33 1.34 -3.74 -18.18
N THR A 34 1.55 -4.09 -16.91
CA THR A 34 1.34 -5.46 -16.43
C THR A 34 -0.15 -5.82 -16.47
N PHE A 35 -1.04 -4.87 -16.17
CA PHE A 35 -2.49 -5.07 -16.29
C PHE A 35 -2.98 -5.09 -17.74
N GLU A 36 -2.27 -4.47 -18.69
CA GLU A 36 -2.54 -4.62 -20.13
C GLU A 36 -2.27 -6.05 -20.59
N LYS A 37 -1.12 -6.61 -20.20
CA LYS A 37 -0.80 -8.02 -20.47
C LYS A 37 -1.82 -8.96 -19.81
N ALA A 38 -2.19 -8.68 -18.55
CA ALA A 38 -3.20 -9.47 -17.84
C ALA A 38 -4.59 -9.38 -18.49
N ALA A 39 -4.98 -8.20 -18.97
CA ALA A 39 -6.24 -8.01 -19.68
C ALA A 39 -6.28 -8.82 -20.99
N ALA A 40 -5.16 -8.88 -21.70
CA ALA A 40 -5.03 -9.71 -22.90
C ALA A 40 -5.09 -11.21 -22.58
N SER A 41 -4.46 -11.67 -21.49
CA SER A 41 -4.45 -13.09 -21.12
C SER A 41 -5.82 -13.61 -20.67
N ILE A 42 -6.67 -12.76 -20.08
CA ILE A 42 -8.02 -13.14 -19.66
C ILE A 42 -9.10 -12.88 -20.73
N ALA A 43 -8.75 -12.30 -21.87
CA ALA A 43 -9.70 -11.94 -22.92
C ALA A 43 -10.47 -13.16 -23.45
N ASP A 44 -9.80 -14.31 -23.55
CA ASP A 44 -10.39 -15.57 -24.03
C ASP A 44 -11.39 -16.18 -23.03
N LEU A 45 -11.31 -15.81 -21.74
CA LEU A 45 -12.23 -16.26 -20.70
C LEU A 45 -13.50 -15.41 -20.62
N LEU A 46 -13.59 -14.35 -21.43
CA LEU A 46 -14.72 -13.45 -21.46
C LEU A 46 -15.93 -14.15 -22.10
N THR A 47 -16.74 -14.77 -21.26
CA THR A 47 -17.96 -15.45 -21.68
C THR A 47 -19.13 -14.49 -21.83
N LYS A 48 -19.18 -13.40 -21.02
CA LYS A 48 -20.23 -12.39 -21.01
C LYS A 48 -19.72 -11.03 -20.52
N GLY A 49 -20.23 -9.95 -21.12
CA GLY A 49 -20.06 -8.58 -20.61
C GLY A 49 -19.10 -7.71 -21.41
N THR A 50 -18.68 -6.59 -20.82
CA THR A 50 -17.76 -5.62 -21.44
C THR A 50 -16.32 -6.12 -21.38
N VAL A 51 -15.56 -5.87 -22.46
CA VAL A 51 -14.12 -6.13 -22.51
C VAL A 51 -13.42 -5.54 -21.29
N LYS A 52 -12.66 -6.36 -20.58
CA LYS A 52 -11.91 -5.91 -19.40
C LYS A 52 -10.68 -5.17 -19.86
N THR A 53 -10.65 -3.86 -19.65
CA THR A 53 -9.47 -3.05 -19.92
C THR A 53 -8.46 -3.18 -18.79
N ALA A 54 -7.20 -2.79 -19.04
CA ALA A 54 -6.17 -2.74 -18.01
C ALA A 54 -6.61 -1.98 -16.75
N LYS A 55 -7.38 -0.88 -16.92
CA LYS A 55 -7.91 -0.11 -15.80
C LYS A 55 -8.95 -0.89 -14.98
N VAL A 56 -9.79 -1.69 -15.63
CA VAL A 56 -10.77 -2.55 -14.97
C VAL A 56 -10.05 -3.65 -14.18
N CYS A 57 -9.00 -4.26 -14.73
CA CYS A 57 -8.16 -5.23 -14.01
C CYS A 57 -7.44 -4.60 -12.80
N GLN A 58 -6.87 -3.39 -12.96
CA GLN A 58 -6.23 -2.67 -11.86
C GLN A 58 -7.20 -2.34 -10.72
N ASN A 59 -8.39 -1.85 -11.05
CA ASN A 59 -9.42 -1.55 -10.06
C ASN A 59 -9.87 -2.82 -9.32
N LYS A 60 -10.00 -3.93 -10.04
CA LYS A 60 -10.35 -5.24 -9.46
C LYS A 60 -9.29 -5.73 -8.50
N TYR A 61 -8.01 -5.69 -8.90
CA TYR A 61 -6.89 -6.05 -8.03
C TYR A 61 -6.82 -5.16 -6.78
N SER A 62 -7.09 -3.86 -6.92
CA SER A 62 -7.17 -2.94 -5.78
C SER A 62 -8.26 -3.36 -4.79
N ALA A 63 -9.43 -3.79 -5.27
CA ALA A 63 -10.50 -4.32 -4.42
C ALA A 63 -10.06 -5.62 -3.71
N PHE A 64 -9.38 -6.54 -4.40
CA PHE A 64 -8.82 -7.75 -3.79
C PHE A 64 -7.83 -7.44 -2.68
N ARG A 65 -6.97 -6.45 -2.85
CA ARG A 65 -6.05 -6.00 -1.79
C ARG A 65 -6.79 -5.47 -0.57
N THR A 66 -7.85 -4.70 -0.78
CA THR A 66 -8.70 -4.21 0.33
C THR A 66 -9.34 -5.39 1.06
N THR A 67 -9.93 -6.35 0.34
CA THR A 67 -10.50 -7.58 0.92
C THR A 67 -9.45 -8.36 1.72
N HIS A 68 -8.25 -8.57 1.16
CA HIS A 68 -7.18 -9.27 1.85
C HIS A 68 -6.75 -8.56 3.15
N ARG A 69 -6.68 -7.23 3.16
CA ARG A 69 -6.41 -6.44 4.38
C ARG A 69 -7.50 -6.65 5.44
N MET A 70 -8.76 -6.70 5.02
CA MET A 70 -9.89 -6.97 5.93
C MET A 70 -9.79 -8.37 6.53
N ILE A 71 -9.44 -9.38 5.73
CA ILE A 71 -9.25 -10.76 6.21
C ILE A 71 -8.08 -10.82 7.21
N LYS A 72 -6.97 -10.13 6.93
CA LYS A 72 -5.85 -10.03 7.89
C LYS A 72 -6.25 -9.36 9.20
N LEU A 73 -7.09 -8.32 9.14
CA LEU A 73 -7.64 -7.69 10.34
C LEU A 73 -8.52 -8.66 11.14
N ILE A 74 -9.38 -9.43 10.47
CA ILE A 74 -10.20 -10.48 11.10
C ILE A 74 -9.30 -11.55 11.75
N LYS A 75 -8.29 -12.06 11.03
CA LYS A 75 -7.32 -13.05 11.52
C LYS A 75 -6.52 -12.55 12.73
N SER A 76 -6.29 -11.23 12.85
CA SER A 76 -5.59 -10.64 13.98
C SER A 76 -6.43 -10.53 15.26
N LYS A 77 -7.76 -10.64 15.17
CA LYS A 77 -8.63 -10.54 16.35
C LYS A 77 -8.62 -11.85 17.11
N SER A 78 -8.24 -11.79 18.38
CA SER A 78 -8.23 -12.95 19.28
C SER A 78 -9.63 -13.52 19.43
N GLY A 79 -9.76 -14.86 19.36
CA GLY A 79 -11.02 -15.56 19.59
C GLY A 79 -11.81 -15.88 18.33
N TRP A 80 -11.33 -15.52 17.13
CA TRP A 80 -11.93 -15.93 15.86
C TRP A 80 -11.03 -16.90 15.11
N THR A 81 -11.64 -17.92 14.50
CA THR A 81 -10.96 -18.86 13.61
C THR A 81 -11.34 -18.53 12.17
N TRP A 82 -10.34 -18.22 11.34
CA TRP A 82 -10.54 -18.06 9.91
C TRP A 82 -10.45 -19.40 9.18
N SER A 83 -11.37 -19.64 8.25
CA SER A 83 -11.37 -20.73 7.28
C SER A 83 -11.55 -20.16 5.88
N ASP A 84 -10.82 -20.69 4.90
CA ASP A 84 -10.91 -20.22 3.51
C ASP A 84 -12.23 -20.63 2.82
N GLU A 85 -12.92 -21.60 3.40
CA GLU A 85 -14.24 -22.05 2.95
C GLU A 85 -15.38 -21.31 3.70
N THR A 86 -15.27 -21.21 5.03
CA THR A 86 -16.36 -20.72 5.89
C THR A 86 -16.12 -19.33 6.49
N GLY A 87 -14.98 -18.69 6.23
CA GLY A 87 -14.66 -17.34 6.71
C GLY A 87 -14.38 -17.31 8.21
N ALA A 88 -14.82 -16.25 8.89
CA ALA A 88 -14.59 -16.05 10.33
C ALA A 88 -15.36 -17.04 11.24
N SER A 89 -16.25 -17.86 10.67
CA SER A 89 -17.00 -18.93 11.35
C SER A 89 -17.57 -18.49 12.70
N ILE A 90 -18.25 -17.34 12.71
CA ILE A 90 -18.67 -16.66 13.94
C ILE A 90 -19.73 -17.50 14.68
N THR A 91 -19.40 -17.89 15.90
CA THR A 91 -20.28 -18.59 16.84
C THR A 91 -21.17 -17.60 17.61
N PRO A 92 -22.27 -18.05 18.24
CA PRO A 92 -23.10 -17.18 19.08
C PRO A 92 -22.30 -16.44 20.16
N ASP A 93 -21.28 -17.08 20.73
CA ASP A 93 -20.43 -16.51 21.79
C ASP A 93 -19.52 -15.37 21.30
N THR A 94 -19.22 -15.32 20.00
CA THR A 94 -18.34 -14.32 19.38
C THR A 94 -19.11 -13.29 18.54
N ALA A 95 -20.44 -13.41 18.48
CA ALA A 95 -21.30 -12.57 17.65
C ALA A 95 -21.31 -11.09 18.06
N SER A 96 -21.27 -10.79 19.37
CA SER A 96 -21.23 -9.41 19.88
C SER A 96 -19.96 -8.68 19.43
N SER A 97 -18.79 -9.32 19.57
CA SER A 97 -17.51 -8.77 19.11
C SER A 97 -17.45 -8.62 17.59
N TRP A 98 -18.17 -9.49 16.85
CA TRP A 98 -18.29 -9.38 15.40
C TRP A 98 -19.10 -8.14 14.99
N ASP A 99 -20.21 -7.87 15.67
CA ASP A 99 -21.07 -6.72 15.37
C ASP A 99 -20.31 -5.40 15.62
N ASP A 100 -19.53 -5.29 16.70
CA ASP A 100 -18.64 -4.14 16.94
C ASP A 100 -17.61 -3.96 15.81
N SER A 101 -17.07 -5.07 15.33
CA SER A 101 -16.07 -5.07 14.26
C SER A 101 -16.66 -4.65 12.91
N VAL A 102 -17.90 -5.04 12.63
CA VAL A 102 -18.67 -4.63 11.45
C VAL A 102 -19.09 -3.17 11.55
N ALA A 103 -19.43 -2.68 12.74
CA ALA A 103 -19.77 -1.28 12.97
C ALA A 103 -18.58 -0.37 12.64
N HIS A 104 -17.36 -0.79 12.98
CA HIS A 104 -16.14 -0.05 12.62
C HIS A 104 -15.64 -0.33 11.20
N ASN A 105 -15.98 -1.47 10.60
CA ASN A 105 -15.50 -1.87 9.28
C ASN A 105 -16.60 -2.61 8.49
N GLU A 106 -17.47 -1.87 7.81
CA GLU A 106 -18.61 -2.46 7.10
C GLU A 106 -18.22 -3.45 5.99
N GLY A 107 -17.01 -3.32 5.44
CA GLY A 107 -16.46 -4.27 4.46
C GLY A 107 -16.23 -5.68 5.01
N ALA A 108 -16.31 -5.89 6.32
CA ALA A 108 -16.18 -7.20 6.96
C ALA A 108 -17.48 -8.03 6.89
N LYS A 109 -18.64 -7.37 6.71
CA LYS A 109 -19.98 -7.99 6.66
C LYS A 109 -20.05 -9.30 5.85
N PRO A 110 -19.53 -9.39 4.60
CA PRO A 110 -19.65 -10.60 3.81
C PRO A 110 -18.84 -11.79 4.34
N PHE A 111 -17.83 -11.57 5.21
CA PHE A 111 -16.90 -12.62 5.65
C PHE A 111 -17.28 -13.29 6.98
N ARG A 112 -18.48 -13.00 7.50
CA ARG A 112 -18.97 -13.57 8.77
C ARG A 112 -18.94 -15.10 8.75
N ASN A 113 -19.47 -15.69 7.68
CA ASN A 113 -19.59 -17.14 7.49
C ASN A 113 -19.34 -17.54 6.02
N LYS A 114 -18.54 -16.74 5.31
CA LYS A 114 -18.17 -17.00 3.92
C LYS A 114 -16.68 -16.77 3.77
N GLY A 115 -15.98 -17.82 3.35
CA GLY A 115 -14.56 -17.73 3.05
C GLY A 115 -14.30 -17.00 1.74
N TRP A 116 -13.03 -16.99 1.33
CA TRP A 116 -12.60 -16.33 0.12
C TRP A 116 -11.55 -17.19 -0.60
N SER A 117 -11.99 -17.85 -1.69
CA SER A 117 -11.17 -18.78 -2.48
C SER A 117 -9.91 -18.16 -3.08
N HIS A 118 -9.84 -16.84 -3.15
CA HIS A 118 -8.70 -16.11 -3.72
C HIS A 118 -7.68 -15.70 -2.65
N LEU A 119 -7.86 -16.09 -1.39
CA LEU A 119 -6.95 -15.72 -0.30
C LEU A 119 -5.54 -16.25 -0.56
N ASP A 120 -5.39 -17.53 -0.93
CA ASP A 120 -4.09 -18.16 -1.17
C ASP A 120 -3.29 -17.44 -2.26
N LEU A 121 -3.93 -17.12 -3.39
CA LEU A 121 -3.30 -16.36 -4.47
C LEU A 121 -2.89 -14.95 -4.01
N MET A 122 -3.69 -14.32 -3.14
CA MET A 122 -3.39 -13.01 -2.59
C MET A 122 -2.33 -13.01 -1.48
N GLU A 123 -2.18 -14.11 -0.74
CA GLU A 123 -1.07 -14.31 0.19
C GLU A 123 0.25 -14.46 -0.57
N GLN A 124 0.27 -15.16 -1.71
CA GLN A 124 1.44 -15.23 -2.60
C GLN A 124 1.86 -13.88 -3.20
N LEU A 125 0.90 -12.99 -3.44
CA LEU A 125 1.13 -11.63 -3.96
C LEU A 125 1.49 -10.60 -2.88
N SER A 126 1.25 -10.91 -1.61
CA SER A 126 1.67 -10.03 -0.52
C SER A 126 3.19 -10.14 -0.41
N PRO A 127 3.93 -9.03 -0.30
CA PRO A 127 5.33 -9.13 0.09
C PRO A 127 5.36 -9.82 1.45
N SER A 128 5.89 -11.04 1.48
CA SER A 128 6.28 -11.66 2.74
C SER A 128 7.29 -10.72 3.37
N PRO A 129 7.14 -10.30 4.64
CA PRO A 129 8.21 -9.59 5.32
C PRO A 129 9.44 -10.49 5.25
N ALA A 130 10.43 -10.10 4.46
CA ALA A 130 11.76 -10.65 4.61
C ALA A 130 12.11 -10.38 6.07
N THR A 131 12.10 -11.42 6.91
CA THR A 131 12.65 -11.34 8.25
C THR A 131 14.13 -11.09 8.05
N GLY A 132 14.50 -9.82 7.98
CA GLY A 132 15.87 -9.37 8.00
C GLY A 132 16.43 -9.69 9.38
N ALA A 133 16.91 -10.92 9.53
CA ALA A 133 17.82 -11.26 10.61
C ALA A 133 19.06 -10.38 10.44
N GLY A 134 19.22 -9.38 11.30
CA GLY A 134 20.46 -8.59 11.38
C GLY A 134 20.30 -7.09 11.20
N VAL A 135 19.43 -6.44 11.97
CA VAL A 135 19.70 -5.04 12.34
C VAL A 135 20.64 -5.07 13.55
N PHE A 136 21.94 -5.18 13.27
CA PHE A 136 22.99 -4.95 14.25
C PHE A 136 23.13 -3.43 14.39
N HIS A 137 22.97 -2.90 15.59
CA HIS A 137 23.36 -1.52 15.92
C HIS A 137 24.74 -1.56 16.57
N PRO A 138 25.85 -1.22 15.89
CA PRO A 138 27.13 -1.07 16.55
C PRO A 138 27.40 0.41 16.78
N THR A 139 26.90 1.00 17.87
CA THR A 139 27.58 2.19 18.43
C THR A 139 27.27 2.34 19.91
N GLY A 140 28.22 1.89 20.72
CA GLY A 140 28.22 2.08 22.17
C GLY A 140 29.60 1.76 22.71
N ALA A 141 30.64 2.39 22.14
CA ALA A 141 31.95 2.40 22.77
C ALA A 141 31.85 3.26 24.04
N VAL A 142 31.51 2.63 25.16
CA VAL A 142 31.73 3.21 26.48
C VAL A 142 33.22 3.19 26.74
N ALA A 143 33.82 4.38 26.70
CA ALA A 143 35.22 4.61 27.04
C ALA A 143 35.51 4.19 28.49
N PRO A 144 36.69 3.63 28.79
CA PRO A 144 37.09 3.34 30.16
C PRO A 144 37.47 4.64 30.89
N LEU A 145 36.88 4.83 32.07
CA LEU A 145 37.24 5.86 33.03
C LEU A 145 38.64 5.59 33.58
N GLY A 146 39.53 6.58 33.47
CA GLY A 146 40.68 6.72 34.37
C GLY A 146 42.00 7.04 33.71
N ALA A 147 42.43 8.30 33.85
CA ALA A 147 43.75 8.73 34.36
C ALA A 147 44.24 9.99 33.66
N SER A 148 44.58 10.98 34.49
CA SER A 148 45.07 12.32 34.20
C SER A 148 46.28 12.39 33.26
N GLN A 149 46.36 13.44 32.44
CA GLN A 149 47.51 14.35 32.48
C GLN A 149 47.24 15.70 31.80
N VAL A 150 47.98 16.68 32.30
CA VAL A 150 47.94 18.13 32.10
C VAL A 150 48.91 18.53 30.98
N GLN A 151 48.61 19.63 30.24
CA GLN A 151 49.51 20.69 29.71
C GLN A 151 48.84 21.36 28.48
N ASP A 152 48.45 22.64 28.49
CA ASP A 152 49.21 23.91 28.50
C ASP A 152 49.62 24.40 27.09
N GLN A 153 49.05 25.57 26.71
CA GLN A 153 49.57 26.62 25.78
C GLN A 153 49.83 26.25 24.29
N THR A 154 49.61 27.07 23.25
CA THR A 154 49.43 28.53 23.05
C THR A 154 49.07 28.80 21.56
N GLN A 155 48.42 29.96 21.32
CA GLN A 155 48.50 30.89 20.15
C GLN A 155 47.93 30.46 18.78
N ASP A 156 46.92 31.14 18.21
CA ASP A 156 46.82 32.53 17.66
C ASP A 156 47.33 32.65 16.21
N MET A 157 46.42 33.06 15.30
CA MET A 157 46.60 33.79 14.02
C MET A 157 45.39 33.48 13.10
N GLN A 158 44.37 34.34 13.00
CA GLN A 158 44.27 35.63 12.28
C GLN A 158 43.60 35.51 10.89
N ASP A 159 42.53 36.30 10.76
CA ASP A 159 42.11 37.12 9.60
C ASP A 159 42.10 36.56 8.17
N ARG A 160 40.90 36.53 7.56
CA ARG A 160 40.54 37.44 6.46
C ARG A 160 39.06 37.35 6.05
N ASP A 161 38.33 38.42 6.33
CA ASP A 161 37.14 38.92 5.64
C ASP A 161 37.60 39.80 4.43
N PRO A 162 36.75 40.50 3.66
CA PRO A 162 35.52 40.18 2.91
C PRO A 162 35.75 40.37 1.38
N ASP A 163 34.66 40.43 0.60
CA ASP A 163 34.49 41.22 -0.64
C ASP A 163 34.42 40.43 -1.97
N ARG A 164 33.19 40.28 -2.50
CA ARG A 164 32.82 40.92 -3.78
C ARG A 164 31.30 40.88 -4.03
N LEU A 165 30.70 42.07 -3.96
CA LEU A 165 29.37 42.43 -4.46
C LEU A 165 29.30 42.41 -6.00
N SER A 166 28.12 42.08 -6.54
CA SER A 166 27.42 42.66 -7.72
C SER A 166 26.37 41.64 -8.18
N ASP A 167 25.07 41.82 -7.94
CA ASP A 167 24.12 42.82 -8.50
C ASP A 167 23.68 42.53 -9.95
N GLN A 168 22.36 42.68 -10.17
CA GLN A 168 21.52 42.56 -11.39
C GLN A 168 20.99 41.17 -11.78
N SER A 169 19.68 40.87 -11.72
CA SER A 169 18.44 41.50 -12.24
C SER A 169 18.03 40.97 -13.61
N SER A 170 16.70 40.93 -13.85
CA SER A 170 15.91 40.39 -14.97
C SER A 170 15.37 38.96 -14.70
N ASP A 171 14.09 38.62 -14.85
CA ASP A 171 12.90 39.35 -15.33
C ASP A 171 11.68 38.42 -15.16
N GLU A 172 10.52 38.97 -14.79
CA GLU A 172 9.16 38.66 -15.31
C GLU A 172 8.69 37.17 -15.42
N SER A 173 7.71 36.66 -14.66
CA SER A 173 6.27 36.97 -14.80
C SER A 173 5.43 36.31 -13.69
N PRO A 174 4.29 36.91 -13.26
CA PRO A 174 3.36 36.33 -12.30
C PRO A 174 2.43 35.25 -12.91
N PRO A 175 1.92 34.30 -12.10
CA PRO A 175 0.95 33.30 -12.58
C PRO A 175 -0.43 33.94 -12.86
N PRO A 176 -1.13 33.56 -13.94
CA PRO A 176 -2.46 34.09 -14.24
C PRO A 176 -3.53 33.58 -13.25
N SER A 177 -4.30 34.54 -12.76
CA SER A 177 -5.51 34.38 -11.94
C SER A 177 -6.55 33.48 -12.62
N LEU A 178 -7.06 32.50 -11.88
CA LEU A 178 -8.23 31.72 -12.29
C LEU A 178 -9.50 32.59 -12.21
N PRO A 179 -10.43 32.49 -13.17
CA PRO A 179 -11.72 33.17 -13.08
C PRO A 179 -12.58 32.55 -11.96
N VAL A 180 -12.94 33.39 -10.99
CA VAL A 180 -13.99 33.14 -10.01
C VAL A 180 -15.32 32.98 -10.76
N THR A 181 -15.82 31.76 -10.86
CA THR A 181 -17.20 31.52 -11.31
C THR A 181 -18.12 31.66 -10.10
N HIS A 182 -18.73 32.84 -10.01
CA HIS A 182 -19.82 33.15 -9.11
C HIS A 182 -21.04 32.32 -9.52
N LYS A 183 -21.35 31.25 -8.78
CA LYS A 183 -22.64 30.55 -8.92
C LYS A 183 -23.69 31.33 -8.15
N SER A 184 -24.33 32.26 -8.86
CA SER A 184 -25.55 32.91 -8.39
C SER A 184 -26.69 31.87 -8.36
N TRP A 185 -27.21 31.63 -7.17
CA TRP A 185 -28.51 30.98 -6.98
C TRP A 185 -29.61 32.05 -7.07
N LEU A 186 -30.83 31.61 -7.42
CA LEU A 186 -32.10 32.34 -7.63
C LEU A 186 -32.42 32.64 -9.09
N GLN A 187 -33.34 31.86 -9.68
CA GLN A 187 -34.76 32.19 -9.66
C GLN A 187 -35.62 30.94 -9.90
#